data_AF-A0A3B6TMN9-F1
#
_entry.id   AF-A0A3B6TMN9-F1
#
_cell.length_a   1.000
_cell.length_b   1.000
_cell.length_c   1.000
_cell.angle_alpha   90.00
_cell.angle_beta   90.00
_cell.angle_gamma   90.00
#
_symmetry.space_group_name_H-M   'P 1'
#
loop_
_entity.id
_entity.type
_entity.pdbx_description
1 polymer ?
#
loop_
_entity_poly.entity_id
_entity_poly.type
_entity_poly.pdbx_seq_one_letter_code
_entity_poly.pdbx_strand_id
1 'polypeptide(L)'
;MIRILAMGDTATFEAMYLGTCKTLTPLMSSKFPELGMNSSHCNEMPWIKTIPFIHLGKQATLVDLLNRNNSFKPFAEYKSDYVYQPVPKPVWAQILYGWLVKPGAGMMVMDPYGATISATPEAATPFPHRKGVLFNIQYVSYWFAEAGGAAALQWSKDMYKFMEPYVSKNPRQAYANYRDIDLGRNEVVNDISTYNSGKIWGEKYFKGNFQRLAITKGKVDPQDYFRNEQSIPPLVGKY
;
A
#
# COMPACT_ATOMS: atom_id res chain seq x y z
N MET A 1 -2.37 1.37 16.06
CA MET A 1 -2.41 1.82 14.65
C MET A 1 -3.86 2.11 14.30
N ILE A 2 -4.12 3.17 13.53
CA ILE A 2 -5.47 3.51 13.04
C ILE A 2 -5.40 3.53 11.50
N ARG A 3 -5.89 2.48 10.87
CA ARG A 3 -6.06 2.40 9.41
C ARG A 3 -7.28 3.22 9.02
N ILE A 4 -7.24 3.86 7.86
CA ILE A 4 -8.39 4.57 7.30
C ILE A 4 -8.79 3.89 5.99
N LEU A 5 -10.06 3.53 5.86
CA LEU A 5 -10.66 3.11 4.60
C LEU A 5 -11.59 4.23 4.12
N ALA A 6 -11.28 4.82 2.98
CA ALA A 6 -12.12 5.82 2.34
C ALA A 6 -12.77 5.22 1.08
N MET A 7 -14.09 5.26 1.02
CA MET A 7 -14.90 4.70 -0.07
C MET A 7 -16.23 5.46 -0.14
N GLY A 8 -16.63 5.85 -1.35
CA GLY A 8 -17.74 6.79 -1.52
C GLY A 8 -17.45 8.10 -0.80
N ASP A 9 -18.42 8.61 -0.07
CA ASP A 9 -18.33 9.83 0.75
C ASP A 9 -17.97 9.56 2.23
N THR A 10 -17.54 8.33 2.55
CA THR A 10 -17.27 7.91 3.93
C THR A 10 -15.79 7.60 4.17
N ALA A 11 -15.33 7.86 5.40
CA ALA A 11 -14.05 7.42 5.92
C ALA A 11 -14.26 6.60 7.19
N THR A 12 -13.83 5.34 7.16
CA THR A 12 -13.88 4.41 8.30
C THR A 12 -12.51 4.32 8.96
N PHE A 13 -12.47 4.56 10.28
CA PHE A 13 -11.24 4.51 11.08
C PHE A 13 -11.19 3.19 11.85
N GLU A 14 -10.28 2.30 11.47
CA GLU A 14 -10.10 0.98 12.06
C GLU A 14 -8.86 0.97 12.95
N ALA A 15 -9.05 0.78 14.26
CA ALA A 15 -7.97 0.84 15.22
C ALA A 15 -7.63 -0.54 15.80
N MET A 16 -6.34 -0.85 15.84
CA MET A 16 -5.78 -1.92 16.67
C MET A 16 -4.89 -1.29 17.74
N TYR A 17 -5.23 -1.56 19.00
CA TYR A 17 -4.53 -1.03 20.18
C TYR A 17 -4.08 -2.19 21.08
N LEU A 18 -2.80 -2.19 21.43
CA LEU A 18 -2.21 -3.20 22.30
C LEU A 18 -2.44 -2.82 23.77
N GLY A 19 -3.68 -3.01 24.22
CA GLY A 19 -4.11 -2.67 25.57
C GLY A 19 -5.62 -2.82 25.73
N THR A 20 -6.15 -2.17 26.76
CA THR A 20 -7.58 -2.23 27.10
C THR A 20 -8.32 -1.01 26.59
N CYS A 21 -9.64 -1.12 26.44
CA CYS A 21 -10.55 0.00 26.19
C CYS A 21 -10.40 1.09 27.27
N LYS A 22 -10.20 0.68 28.54
CA LYS A 22 -10.00 1.60 29.68
C LYS A 22 -8.82 2.54 29.47
N THR A 23 -7.74 2.08 28.84
CA THR A 23 -6.56 2.91 28.55
C THR A 23 -6.62 3.56 27.17
N LEU A 24 -7.35 2.96 26.21
CA LEU A 24 -7.55 3.53 24.87
C LEU A 24 -8.42 4.79 24.90
N THR A 25 -9.54 4.79 25.62
CA THR A 25 -10.47 5.93 25.65
C THR A 25 -9.78 7.24 26.06
N PRO A 26 -9.08 7.35 27.22
CA PRO A 26 -8.40 8.59 27.59
C PRO A 26 -7.25 8.94 26.63
N LEU A 27 -6.57 7.96 26.04
CA LEU A 27 -5.55 8.20 25.02
C LEU A 27 -6.15 8.88 23.78
N MET A 28 -7.30 8.38 23.29
CA MET A 28 -8.00 8.96 22.14
C MET A 28 -8.52 10.36 22.46
N SER A 29 -9.11 10.57 23.64
CA SER A 29 -9.52 11.91 24.08
C SER A 29 -8.35 12.90 24.15
N SER A 30 -7.14 12.43 24.48
CA SER A 30 -5.96 13.28 24.57
C SER A 30 -5.28 13.54 23.21
N LYS A 31 -5.26 12.55 22.30
CA LYS A 31 -4.43 12.59 21.09
C LYS A 31 -5.21 12.76 19.79
N PHE A 32 -6.47 12.35 19.76
CA PHE A 32 -7.33 12.47 18.59
C PHE A 32 -8.82 12.60 18.99
N PRO A 33 -9.18 13.63 19.79
CA PRO A 33 -10.55 13.84 20.26
C PRO A 33 -11.56 14.06 19.12
N GLU A 34 -11.11 14.57 17.98
CA GLU A 34 -11.95 14.89 16.81
C GLU A 34 -12.65 13.66 16.22
N LEU A 35 -12.13 12.45 16.45
CA LEU A 35 -12.78 11.21 16.01
C LEU A 35 -14.02 10.87 16.85
N GLY A 36 -14.19 11.47 18.04
CA GLY A 36 -15.35 11.22 18.90
C GLY A 36 -15.44 9.79 19.46
N MET A 37 -14.30 9.09 19.56
CA MET A 37 -14.28 7.71 20.06
C MET A 37 -14.67 7.64 21.54
N ASN A 38 -15.54 6.68 21.89
CA ASN A 38 -15.92 6.36 23.26
C ASN A 38 -15.93 4.84 23.48
N SER A 39 -16.17 4.39 24.71
CA SER A 39 -16.09 2.98 25.10
C SER A 39 -17.07 2.06 24.36
N SER A 40 -18.20 2.57 23.85
CA SER A 40 -19.16 1.76 23.08
C SER A 40 -18.59 1.27 21.74
N HIS A 41 -17.54 1.90 21.24
CA HIS A 41 -16.85 1.50 20.00
C HIS A 41 -15.81 0.39 20.24
N CYS A 42 -15.42 0.12 21.49
CA CYS A 42 -14.40 -0.88 21.81
C CYS A 42 -14.88 -2.31 21.57
N ASN A 43 -13.98 -3.16 21.06
CA ASN A 43 -14.19 -4.60 20.97
C ASN A 43 -12.92 -5.27 21.51
N GLU A 44 -12.89 -5.57 22.81
CA GLU A 44 -11.72 -6.22 23.44
C GLU A 44 -11.68 -7.70 23.10
N MET A 45 -10.53 -8.18 22.64
CA MET A 45 -10.33 -9.59 22.29
C MET A 45 -8.84 -9.96 22.28
N PRO A 46 -8.50 -11.26 22.41
CA PRO A 46 -7.13 -11.73 22.19
C PRO A 46 -6.65 -11.41 20.78
N TRP A 47 -5.34 -11.17 20.64
CA TRP A 47 -4.70 -10.81 19.36
C TRP A 47 -5.14 -11.69 18.18
N ILE A 48 -5.18 -13.02 18.34
CA ILE A 48 -5.53 -13.91 17.22
C ILE A 48 -6.94 -13.68 16.68
N LYS A 49 -7.88 -13.20 17.52
CA LYS A 49 -9.25 -12.85 17.09
C LYS A 49 -9.32 -11.50 16.38
N THR A 50 -8.34 -10.61 16.58
CA THR A 50 -8.31 -9.31 15.88
C THR A 50 -8.05 -9.48 14.39
N ILE A 51 -7.36 -10.55 13.99
CA ILE A 51 -6.99 -10.81 12.58
C ILE A 51 -8.23 -10.96 11.68
N PRO A 52 -9.15 -11.92 11.93
CA PRO A 52 -10.37 -12.03 11.13
C PRO A 52 -11.32 -10.85 11.39
N PHE A 53 -11.34 -10.27 12.60
CA PHE A 53 -12.18 -9.12 12.92
C PHE A 53 -11.86 -7.89 12.05
N ILE A 54 -10.58 -7.55 11.90
CA ILE A 54 -10.14 -6.38 11.10
C ILE A 54 -10.38 -6.65 9.61
N HIS A 55 -10.15 -7.88 9.13
CA HIS A 55 -10.24 -8.15 7.70
C HIS A 55 -11.67 -8.44 7.20
N LEU A 56 -12.47 -9.16 7.99
CA LEU A 56 -13.77 -9.72 7.60
C LEU A 56 -14.93 -9.17 8.44
N GLY A 57 -14.66 -8.44 9.52
CA GLY A 57 -15.65 -7.80 10.38
C GLY A 57 -16.06 -8.60 11.62
N LYS A 58 -17.02 -8.05 12.37
CA LYS A 58 -17.37 -8.52 13.74
C LYS A 58 -17.86 -9.96 13.84
N GLN A 59 -18.43 -10.50 12.76
CA GLN A 59 -18.99 -11.86 12.72
C GLN A 59 -17.94 -12.92 12.38
N ALA A 60 -16.72 -12.50 12.04
CA ALA A 60 -15.67 -13.40 11.64
C ALA A 60 -15.12 -14.21 12.82
N THR A 61 -14.67 -15.41 12.52
CA THR A 61 -14.25 -16.44 13.47
C THR A 61 -12.81 -16.87 13.20
N LEU A 62 -12.25 -17.69 14.09
CA LEU A 62 -10.92 -18.26 13.88
C LEU A 62 -10.89 -19.31 12.76
N VAL A 63 -12.03 -19.91 12.42
CA VAL A 63 -12.13 -20.89 11.33
C VAL A 63 -11.88 -20.21 9.98
N ASP A 64 -12.23 -18.93 9.84
CA ASP A 64 -12.00 -18.16 8.62
C ASP A 64 -10.51 -18.05 8.27
N LEU A 65 -9.60 -18.17 9.26
CA LEU A 65 -8.15 -18.19 9.03
C LEU A 65 -7.66 -19.48 8.37
N LEU A 66 -8.47 -20.54 8.36
CA LEU A 66 -8.13 -21.84 7.76
C LEU A 66 -8.70 -22.00 6.34
N ASN A 67 -9.35 -20.96 5.80
CA ASN A 67 -9.97 -21.00 4.49
C ASN A 67 -8.94 -20.95 3.35
N ARG A 68 -8.88 -22.01 2.53
CA ARG A 68 -8.05 -22.10 1.31
C ARG A 68 -8.88 -22.27 0.03
N ASN A 69 -10.17 -21.98 0.08
CA ASN A 69 -11.13 -22.30 -1.00
C ASN A 69 -11.09 -21.33 -2.19
N ASN A 70 -10.35 -20.21 -2.10
CA ASN A 70 -10.20 -19.23 -3.18
C ASN A 70 -11.54 -18.70 -3.74
N SER A 71 -12.51 -18.41 -2.88
CA SER A 71 -13.88 -18.04 -3.29
C SER A 71 -14.04 -16.58 -3.70
N PHE A 72 -13.16 -15.67 -3.26
CA PHE A 72 -13.21 -14.25 -3.61
C PHE A 72 -12.22 -13.95 -4.74
N LYS A 73 -12.74 -13.83 -5.97
CA LYS A 73 -11.95 -13.65 -7.20
C LYS A 73 -12.48 -12.48 -8.03
N PRO A 74 -12.43 -11.24 -7.50
CA PRO A 74 -12.80 -10.08 -8.29
C PRO A 74 -11.79 -9.90 -9.42
N PHE A 75 -12.21 -9.21 -10.48
CA PHE A 75 -11.24 -8.48 -11.26
C PHE A 75 -10.74 -7.31 -10.42
N ALA A 76 -9.44 -7.04 -10.44
CA ALA A 76 -8.84 -6.10 -9.51
C ALA A 76 -7.72 -5.29 -10.16
N GLU A 77 -7.61 -4.04 -9.73
CA GLU A 77 -6.53 -3.11 -10.05
C GLU A 77 -6.02 -2.48 -8.76
N TYR A 78 -4.70 -2.37 -8.63
CA TYR A 78 -4.05 -1.89 -7.42
C TYR A 78 -2.94 -0.89 -7.75
N LYS A 79 -2.89 0.22 -7.00
CA LYS A 79 -1.76 1.17 -7.00
C LYS A 79 -1.39 1.56 -5.59
N SER A 80 -0.22 2.15 -5.39
CA SER A 80 0.20 2.61 -4.07
C SER A 80 1.10 3.84 -4.09
N ASP A 81 1.01 4.63 -3.02
CA ASP A 81 1.81 5.84 -2.80
C ASP A 81 2.32 5.93 -1.36
N TYR A 82 3.32 6.78 -1.14
CA TYR A 82 3.76 7.19 0.19
C TYR A 82 3.64 8.69 0.38
N VAL A 83 3.11 9.11 1.53
CA VAL A 83 2.92 10.51 1.88
C VAL A 83 3.92 10.93 2.95
N TYR A 84 4.62 12.05 2.72
CA TYR A 84 5.62 12.63 3.63
C TYR A 84 5.22 14.00 4.19
N GLN A 85 4.24 14.67 3.58
CA GLN A 85 3.72 15.96 4.01
C GLN A 85 2.19 15.89 4.09
N PRO A 86 1.55 16.57 5.06
CA PRO A 86 0.10 16.54 5.18
C PRO A 86 -0.59 17.00 3.90
N VAL A 87 -1.51 16.18 3.40
CA VAL A 87 -2.36 16.52 2.26
C VAL A 87 -3.34 17.63 2.68
N PRO A 88 -3.46 18.75 1.93
CA PRO A 88 -4.32 19.87 2.32
C PRO A 88 -5.80 19.50 2.45
N LYS A 89 -6.52 20.12 3.39
CA LYS A 89 -7.98 19.90 3.61
C LYS A 89 -8.82 20.01 2.32
N PRO A 90 -8.63 20.99 1.42
CA PRO A 90 -9.39 21.04 0.17
C PRO A 90 -9.19 19.82 -0.74
N VAL A 91 -8.01 19.21 -0.70
CA VAL A 91 -7.69 18.00 -1.48
C VAL A 91 -8.47 16.81 -0.92
N TRP A 92 -8.55 16.67 0.41
CA TRP A 92 -9.40 15.63 1.03
C TRP A 92 -10.88 15.77 0.66
N ALA A 93 -11.39 17.00 0.59
CA ALA A 93 -12.77 17.23 0.12
C ALA A 93 -12.96 16.78 -1.35
N GLN A 94 -11.99 17.07 -2.23
CA GLN A 94 -12.03 16.58 -3.61
C GLN A 94 -11.92 15.05 -3.70
N ILE A 95 -11.16 14.41 -2.82
CA ILE A 95 -11.05 12.95 -2.75
C ILE A 95 -12.40 12.33 -2.39
N LEU A 96 -12.99 12.71 -1.26
CA LEU A 96 -14.22 12.12 -0.73
C LEU A 96 -15.44 12.45 -1.59
N TYR A 97 -15.63 13.73 -1.95
CA TYR A 97 -16.84 14.19 -2.62
C TYR A 97 -16.69 14.32 -4.14
N GLY A 98 -15.51 14.00 -4.69
CA GLY A 98 -15.22 14.12 -6.12
C GLY A 98 -14.67 12.83 -6.72
N TRP A 99 -13.58 12.29 -6.20
CA TRP A 99 -12.91 11.12 -6.79
C TRP A 99 -13.54 9.80 -6.39
N LEU A 100 -13.90 9.61 -5.12
CA LEU A 100 -14.43 8.34 -4.60
C LEU A 100 -15.90 8.10 -4.93
N VAL A 101 -16.57 9.08 -5.54
CA VAL A 101 -17.97 8.99 -6.00
C VAL A 101 -18.11 8.91 -7.52
N LYS A 102 -17.00 8.78 -8.27
CA LYS A 102 -17.01 8.62 -9.73
C LYS A 102 -17.42 7.19 -10.15
N PRO A 103 -17.92 7.01 -11.37
CA PRO A 103 -18.09 5.67 -11.96
C PRO A 103 -16.76 4.90 -11.94
N GLY A 104 -16.80 3.64 -11.50
CA GLY A 104 -15.61 2.79 -11.38
C GLY A 104 -14.69 3.14 -10.21
N ALA A 105 -15.09 4.07 -9.34
CA ALA A 105 -14.29 4.42 -8.16
C ALA A 105 -14.08 3.21 -7.26
N GLY A 106 -12.82 3.03 -6.86
CA GLY A 106 -12.42 2.06 -5.86
C GLY A 106 -12.46 2.64 -4.45
N MET A 107 -11.61 2.09 -3.60
CA MET A 107 -11.37 2.56 -2.24
C MET A 107 -9.91 2.95 -2.04
N MET A 108 -9.66 3.80 -1.06
CA MET A 108 -8.33 4.11 -0.55
C MET A 108 -8.14 3.50 0.82
N VAL A 109 -7.10 2.70 1.00
CA VAL A 109 -6.66 2.19 2.30
C VAL A 109 -5.41 2.96 2.71
N MET A 110 -5.42 3.56 3.89
CA MET A 110 -4.34 4.41 4.39
C MET A 110 -3.81 3.87 5.71
N ASP A 111 -2.53 3.49 5.70
CA ASP A 111 -1.86 2.89 6.85
C ASP A 111 -0.81 3.85 7.42
N PRO A 112 -0.93 4.29 8.69
CA PRO A 112 0.00 5.22 9.30
C PRO A 112 1.34 4.56 9.61
N TYR A 113 2.41 5.29 9.32
CA TYR A 113 3.79 4.93 9.64
C TYR A 113 4.23 5.67 10.92
N GLY A 114 5.52 5.79 11.17
CA GLY A 114 6.08 6.27 12.44
C GLY A 114 6.55 5.11 13.33
N ALA A 115 6.80 5.42 14.60
CA ALA A 115 7.22 4.43 15.61
C ALA A 115 8.31 3.47 15.09
N THR A 116 8.13 2.16 15.28
CA THR A 116 9.12 1.13 14.95
C THR A 116 9.47 1.06 13.47
N ILE A 117 8.51 1.22 12.55
CA ILE A 117 8.80 1.11 11.11
C ILE A 117 9.69 2.26 10.64
N SER A 118 9.51 3.47 11.20
CA SER A 118 10.33 4.63 10.88
C SER A 118 11.69 4.67 11.60
N ALA A 119 11.88 3.87 12.66
CA ALA A 119 13.14 3.78 13.38
C ALA A 119 14.20 2.94 12.64
N THR A 120 13.77 2.04 11.74
CA THR A 120 14.69 1.20 10.95
C THR A 120 15.32 2.03 9.82
N PRO A 121 16.65 2.03 9.63
CA PRO A 121 17.29 2.73 8.50
C PRO A 121 16.80 2.21 7.14
N GLU A 122 16.68 3.10 6.14
CA GLU A 122 16.18 2.73 4.79
C GLU A 122 16.98 1.60 4.15
N ALA A 123 18.31 1.56 4.38
CA ALA A 123 19.21 0.58 3.79
C ALA A 123 19.39 -0.71 4.61
N ALA A 124 18.76 -0.82 5.79
CA ALA A 124 18.87 -2.00 6.65
C ALA A 124 18.19 -3.24 6.04
N THR A 125 17.18 -3.02 5.19
CA THR A 125 16.46 -4.05 4.44
C THR A 125 16.18 -3.54 3.02
N PRO A 126 15.79 -4.39 2.06
CA PRO A 126 15.36 -3.92 0.74
C PRO A 126 14.23 -2.88 0.79
N PHE A 127 13.30 -3.01 1.74
CA PHE A 127 12.16 -2.11 1.93
C PHE A 127 12.60 -0.74 2.48
N PRO A 128 12.49 0.35 1.70
CA PRO A 128 13.16 1.60 2.01
C PRO A 128 12.23 2.66 2.63
N HIS A 129 10.91 2.43 2.66
CA HIS A 129 9.93 3.45 3.07
C HIS A 129 9.85 3.51 4.60
N ARG A 130 10.72 4.32 5.21
CA ARG A 130 10.97 4.29 6.67
C ARG A 130 10.72 5.64 7.34
N LYS A 131 11.78 6.36 7.68
CA LYS A 131 11.73 7.63 8.41
C LYS A 131 11.09 8.72 7.53
N GLY A 132 10.22 9.52 8.14
CA GLY A 132 9.54 10.64 7.47
C GLY A 132 8.25 10.27 6.75
N VAL A 133 7.98 8.98 6.51
CA VAL A 133 6.68 8.54 5.99
C VAL A 133 5.60 8.82 7.04
N LEU A 134 4.55 9.55 6.65
CA LEU A 134 3.36 9.76 7.45
C LEU A 134 2.42 8.55 7.33
N PHE A 135 2.10 8.15 6.11
CA PHE A 135 1.28 6.98 5.80
C PHE A 135 1.53 6.47 4.38
N ASN A 136 1.21 5.18 4.17
CA ASN A 136 1.05 4.60 2.85
C ASN A 136 -0.40 4.75 2.40
N ILE A 137 -0.61 4.87 1.09
CA ILE A 137 -1.92 4.76 0.44
C ILE A 137 -1.89 3.52 -0.46
N GLN A 138 -2.93 2.71 -0.39
CA GLN A 138 -3.28 1.72 -1.40
C GLN A 138 -4.59 2.15 -2.07
N TYR A 139 -4.57 2.27 -3.39
CA TYR A 139 -5.77 2.46 -4.21
C TYR A 139 -6.20 1.08 -4.70
N VAL A 140 -7.45 0.69 -4.43
CA VAL A 140 -7.96 -0.64 -4.74
C VAL A 140 -9.28 -0.51 -5.47
N SER A 141 -9.36 -1.05 -6.68
CA SER A 141 -10.62 -1.17 -7.42
C SER A 141 -10.97 -2.62 -7.63
N TYR A 142 -12.19 -3.00 -7.23
CA TYR A 142 -12.76 -4.31 -7.51
C TYR A 142 -13.97 -4.18 -8.43
N TRP A 143 -14.07 -5.09 -9.39
CA TRP A 143 -15.27 -5.26 -10.20
C TRP A 143 -15.54 -6.74 -10.47
N PHE A 144 -16.81 -7.06 -10.75
CA PHE A 144 -17.29 -8.45 -10.80
C PHE A 144 -17.83 -8.86 -12.18
N ALA A 145 -17.99 -7.92 -13.10
CA ALA A 145 -18.38 -8.17 -14.49
C ALA A 145 -17.40 -7.46 -15.42
N GLU A 146 -17.00 -8.10 -16.51
CA GLU A 146 -15.97 -7.62 -17.44
C GLU A 146 -16.20 -6.16 -17.91
N ALA A 147 -17.45 -5.80 -18.19
CA ALA A 147 -17.86 -4.45 -18.59
C ALA A 147 -17.48 -3.33 -17.58
N GLY A 148 -17.24 -3.66 -16.31
CA GLY A 148 -16.83 -2.70 -15.28
C GLY A 148 -15.36 -2.28 -15.35
N GLY A 149 -14.51 -3.04 -16.06
CA GLY A 149 -13.06 -2.86 -16.03
C GLY A 149 -12.58 -1.52 -16.61
N ALA A 150 -13.19 -1.06 -17.69
CA ALA A 150 -12.77 0.19 -18.35
C ALA A 150 -12.88 1.41 -17.41
N ALA A 151 -14.01 1.54 -16.70
CA ALA A 151 -14.21 2.63 -15.74
C ALA A 151 -13.28 2.52 -14.53
N ALA A 152 -13.06 1.31 -14.01
CA ALA A 152 -12.19 1.07 -12.86
C ALA A 152 -10.71 1.38 -13.17
N LEU A 153 -10.21 0.93 -14.32
CA LEU A 153 -8.84 1.20 -14.77
C LEU A 153 -8.64 2.70 -15.05
N GLN A 154 -9.62 3.35 -15.68
CA GLN A 154 -9.56 4.80 -15.93
C GLN A 154 -9.54 5.59 -14.61
N TRP A 155 -10.41 5.23 -13.65
CA TRP A 155 -10.41 5.83 -12.32
C TRP A 155 -9.07 5.66 -11.61
N SER A 156 -8.50 4.45 -11.61
CA SER A 156 -7.20 4.15 -10.99
C SER A 156 -6.10 5.07 -11.54
N LYS A 157 -6.02 5.18 -12.88
CA LYS A 157 -5.05 6.03 -13.57
C LYS A 157 -5.25 7.53 -13.25
N ASP A 158 -6.48 8.01 -13.29
CA ASP A 158 -6.77 9.44 -13.09
C ASP A 158 -6.59 9.85 -11.63
N MET A 159 -7.00 9.00 -10.68
CA MET A 159 -6.78 9.22 -9.26
C MET A 159 -5.28 9.21 -8.92
N TYR A 160 -4.53 8.26 -9.47
CA TYR A 160 -3.08 8.22 -9.28
C TYR A 160 -2.40 9.46 -9.87
N LYS A 161 -2.83 9.95 -11.03
CA LYS A 161 -2.34 11.21 -11.60
C LYS A 161 -2.69 12.41 -10.72
N PHE A 162 -3.93 12.48 -10.23
CA PHE A 162 -4.38 13.56 -9.34
C PHE A 162 -3.54 13.66 -8.06
N MET A 163 -3.15 12.52 -7.48
CA MET A 163 -2.39 12.48 -6.23
C MET A 163 -0.91 12.86 -6.37
N GLU A 164 -0.38 12.93 -7.60
CA GLU A 164 1.04 13.18 -7.88
C GLU A 164 1.67 14.37 -7.12
N PRO A 165 1.01 15.54 -7.00
CA PRO A 165 1.61 16.69 -6.30
C PRO A 165 1.70 16.53 -4.78
N TYR A 166 0.97 15.57 -4.20
CA TYR A 166 0.74 15.43 -2.76
C TYR A 166 1.44 14.23 -2.13
N VAL A 167 2.10 13.42 -2.94
CA VAL A 167 2.79 12.19 -2.53
C VAL A 167 4.30 12.33 -2.74
N SER A 168 5.06 11.30 -2.36
CA SER A 168 6.50 11.25 -2.59
C SER A 168 6.85 11.44 -4.08
N LYS A 169 8.01 12.02 -4.34
CA LYS A 169 8.54 12.26 -5.69
C LYS A 169 10.05 12.09 -5.70
N ASN A 170 10.60 11.78 -6.86
CA ASN A 170 12.05 11.61 -7.10
C ASN A 170 12.73 10.59 -6.16
N PRO A 171 12.32 9.30 -6.17
CA PRO A 171 11.27 8.69 -6.99
C PRO A 171 9.87 8.80 -6.33
N ARG A 172 8.81 8.66 -7.13
CA ARG A 172 7.45 8.44 -6.61
C ARG A 172 7.38 7.01 -6.09
N GLN A 173 7.39 6.86 -4.76
CA GLN A 173 7.56 5.59 -4.08
C GLN A 173 6.28 4.74 -4.15
N ALA A 174 6.45 3.44 -4.35
CA ALA A 174 5.38 2.44 -4.37
C ALA A 174 5.78 1.20 -3.58
N TYR A 175 4.83 0.39 -3.11
CA TYR A 175 5.14 -0.83 -2.35
C TYR A 175 5.21 -2.05 -3.27
N ALA A 176 6.34 -2.77 -3.26
CA ALA A 176 6.58 -3.93 -4.14
C ALA A 176 5.52 -5.05 -4.07
N ASN A 177 4.90 -5.26 -2.90
CA ASN A 177 3.84 -6.27 -2.76
C ASN A 177 2.47 -5.80 -3.28
N TYR A 178 2.31 -4.50 -3.54
CA TYR A 178 1.19 -3.94 -4.30
C TYR A 178 1.66 -3.69 -5.73
N ARG A 179 2.02 -4.79 -6.40
CA ARG A 179 2.69 -4.78 -7.70
C ARG A 179 1.83 -4.07 -8.74
N ASP A 180 2.42 -3.08 -9.39
CA ASP A 180 1.79 -2.28 -10.44
C ASP A 180 2.69 -2.25 -11.68
N ILE A 181 2.22 -2.87 -12.76
CA ILE A 181 2.97 -2.98 -14.02
C ILE A 181 3.04 -1.65 -14.78
N ASP A 182 2.18 -0.69 -14.46
CA ASP A 182 2.19 0.65 -15.08
C ASP A 182 3.37 1.50 -14.60
N LEU A 183 4.04 1.09 -13.52
CA LEU A 183 5.25 1.77 -13.04
C LEU A 183 6.46 1.59 -13.97
N GLY A 184 6.39 0.62 -14.89
CA GLY A 184 7.46 0.22 -15.81
C GLY A 184 7.65 -1.30 -15.80
N ARG A 185 8.27 -1.83 -16.85
CA ARG A 185 8.60 -3.26 -16.97
C ARG A 185 9.99 -3.43 -17.55
N ASN A 186 10.59 -4.58 -17.32
CA ASN A 186 11.88 -4.94 -17.88
C ASN A 186 11.80 -5.07 -19.39
N GLU A 187 12.85 -4.60 -20.05
CA GLU A 187 13.24 -5.00 -21.39
C GLU A 187 14.23 -6.16 -21.28
N VAL A 188 14.12 -7.16 -22.14
CA VAL A 188 15.02 -8.33 -22.17
C VAL A 188 15.87 -8.26 -23.43
N VAL A 189 17.19 -8.28 -23.25
CA VAL A 189 18.19 -8.27 -24.33
C VAL A 189 19.14 -9.45 -24.10
N ASN A 190 19.35 -10.28 -25.14
CA ASN A 190 20.14 -11.50 -25.04
C ASN A 190 19.70 -12.41 -23.87
N ASP A 191 18.38 -12.56 -23.71
CA ASP A 191 17.72 -13.32 -22.64
C ASP A 191 17.93 -12.81 -21.20
N ILE A 192 18.49 -11.60 -21.02
CA ILE A 192 18.73 -10.98 -19.71
C ILE A 192 17.95 -9.68 -19.58
N SER A 193 17.27 -9.48 -18.44
CA SER A 193 16.61 -8.21 -18.11
C SER A 193 17.63 -7.07 -18.02
N THR A 194 17.39 -5.94 -18.69
CA THR A 194 18.34 -4.82 -18.69
C THR A 194 18.29 -4.02 -17.38
N TYR A 195 19.45 -3.62 -16.85
CA TYR A 195 19.50 -2.79 -15.62
C TYR A 195 18.74 -1.47 -15.76
N ASN A 196 18.86 -0.80 -16.91
CA ASN A 196 18.26 0.51 -17.14
C ASN A 196 16.73 0.46 -17.17
N SER A 197 16.12 -0.57 -17.79
CA SER A 197 14.66 -0.74 -17.77
C SER A 197 14.17 -1.06 -16.36
N GLY A 198 14.89 -1.94 -15.65
CA GLY A 198 14.59 -2.31 -14.27
C GLY A 198 14.66 -1.13 -13.30
N LYS A 199 15.61 -0.22 -13.49
CA LYS A 199 15.83 0.94 -12.62
C LYS A 199 14.61 1.87 -12.55
N ILE A 200 13.85 2.01 -13.63
CA ILE A 200 12.68 2.91 -13.74
C ILE A 200 11.61 2.60 -12.69
N TRP A 201 11.23 1.32 -12.56
CA TRP A 201 10.26 0.87 -11.55
C TRP A 201 10.97 0.46 -10.25
N GLY A 202 12.20 -0.03 -10.34
CA GLY A 202 13.00 -0.52 -9.23
C GLY A 202 13.30 0.56 -8.18
N GLU A 203 13.61 1.78 -8.60
CA GLU A 203 13.82 2.89 -7.67
C GLU A 203 12.51 3.32 -6.97
N LYS A 204 11.35 3.13 -7.61
CA LYS A 204 10.05 3.40 -6.97
C LYS A 204 9.78 2.43 -5.82
N TYR A 205 10.10 1.15 -6.01
CA TYR A 205 9.93 0.12 -4.98
C TYR A 205 11.05 0.09 -3.92
N PHE A 206 12.29 0.38 -4.31
CA PHE A 206 13.46 0.10 -3.47
C PHE A 206 14.35 1.33 -3.21
N LYS A 207 14.01 2.51 -3.75
CA LYS A 207 14.81 3.75 -3.64
C LYS A 207 16.30 3.44 -3.91
N GLY A 208 17.20 3.97 -3.07
CA GLY A 208 18.64 3.75 -3.16
C GLY A 208 19.09 2.29 -2.93
N ASN A 209 18.21 1.39 -2.51
CA ASN A 209 18.56 -0.03 -2.33
C ASN A 209 18.59 -0.81 -3.64
N PHE A 210 18.00 -0.28 -4.73
CA PHE A 210 17.85 -1.01 -5.99
C PHE A 210 19.18 -1.49 -6.58
N GLN A 211 20.22 -0.65 -6.58
CA GLN A 211 21.53 -1.04 -7.12
C GLN A 211 22.15 -2.20 -6.32
N ARG A 212 22.07 -2.16 -4.98
CA ARG A 212 22.56 -3.26 -4.12
C ARG A 212 21.82 -4.56 -4.42
N LEU A 213 20.51 -4.49 -4.69
CA LEU A 213 19.71 -5.64 -5.10
C LEU A 213 20.17 -6.20 -6.46
N ALA A 214 20.37 -5.34 -7.45
CA ALA A 214 20.83 -5.75 -8.78
C ALA A 214 22.22 -6.41 -8.77
N ILE A 215 23.16 -5.86 -7.97
CA ILE A 215 24.48 -6.47 -7.75
C ILE A 215 24.33 -7.84 -7.08
N THR A 216 23.44 -7.97 -6.10
CA THR A 216 23.20 -9.25 -5.43
C THR A 216 22.62 -10.27 -6.39
N LYS A 217 21.62 -9.89 -7.19
CA LYS A 217 21.03 -10.70 -8.26
C LYS A 217 22.10 -11.18 -9.24
N GLY A 218 23.00 -10.31 -9.71
CA GLY A 218 24.07 -10.68 -10.62
C GLY A 218 25.09 -11.67 -10.04
N LYS A 219 25.24 -11.75 -8.70
CA LYS A 219 26.09 -12.75 -8.06
C LYS A 219 25.42 -14.11 -7.92
N VAL A 220 24.12 -14.14 -7.64
CA VAL A 220 23.38 -15.37 -7.30
C VAL A 220 22.63 -15.97 -8.49
N ASP A 221 22.32 -15.17 -9.51
CA ASP A 221 21.58 -15.56 -10.71
C ASP A 221 22.00 -14.68 -11.91
N PRO A 222 23.26 -14.80 -12.39
CA PRO A 222 23.78 -13.99 -13.49
C PRO A 222 23.11 -14.24 -14.85
N GLN A 223 22.50 -15.41 -15.04
CA GLN A 223 21.76 -15.78 -16.26
C GLN A 223 20.29 -15.32 -16.21
N ASP A 224 19.90 -14.59 -15.16
CA ASP A 224 18.55 -14.07 -14.97
C ASP A 224 17.45 -15.16 -15.07
N TYR A 225 17.73 -16.36 -14.55
CA TYR A 225 16.82 -17.50 -14.66
C TYR A 225 15.51 -17.24 -13.93
N PHE A 226 15.57 -16.79 -12.67
CA PHE A 226 14.40 -16.44 -11.89
C PHE A 226 13.95 -15.01 -12.18
N ARG A 227 13.19 -14.82 -13.26
CA ARG A 227 12.71 -13.49 -13.71
C ARG A 227 11.21 -13.42 -13.96
N ASN A 228 10.72 -12.19 -14.03
CA ASN A 228 9.42 -11.78 -14.57
C ASN A 228 9.53 -10.33 -15.06
N GLU A 229 8.43 -9.73 -15.50
CA GLU A 229 8.40 -8.39 -16.09
C GLU A 229 8.84 -7.28 -15.11
N GLN A 230 8.88 -7.55 -13.80
CA GLN A 230 9.39 -6.63 -12.76
C GLN A 230 10.32 -7.35 -11.76
N SER A 231 11.12 -8.33 -12.22
CA SER A 231 12.19 -8.89 -11.38
C SER A 231 13.42 -7.99 -11.38
N ILE A 232 14.18 -7.99 -10.30
CA ILE A 232 15.46 -7.27 -10.23
C ILE A 232 16.36 -7.79 -11.36
N PRO A 233 16.86 -6.94 -12.27
CA PRO A 233 17.81 -7.35 -13.31
C PRO A 233 19.19 -7.63 -12.69
N PRO A 234 19.94 -8.64 -13.16
CA PRO A 234 21.30 -8.83 -12.72
C PRO A 234 22.18 -7.68 -13.21
N LEU A 235 22.94 -7.10 -12.29
CA LEU A 235 24.05 -6.22 -12.65
C LEU A 235 25.32 -7.05 -12.48
N VAL A 236 26.08 -7.23 -13.58
CA VAL A 236 27.34 -8.02 -13.65
C VAL A 236 28.50 -7.10 -14.13
N GLY A 237 29.65 -7.07 -13.43
CA GLY A 237 30.76 -6.15 -13.71
C GLY A 237 31.49 -5.59 -12.46
N LYS A 238 32.48 -4.71 -12.68
CA LYS A 238 33.09 -3.88 -11.62
C LYS A 238 32.27 -2.60 -11.48
N TYR A 239 31.86 -2.25 -10.27
CA TYR A 239 31.06 -1.06 -9.94
C TYR A 239 31.78 -0.19 -8.93
#